data_AF-A0A497S864-F1
#
_entry.id   AF-A0A497S864-F1
#
_cell.length_a   1.000
_cell.length_b   1.000
_cell.length_c   1.000
_cell.angle_alpha   90.00
_cell.angle_beta   90.00
_cell.angle_gamma   90.00
#
_symmetry.space_group_name_H-M   'P 1'
#
loop_
_entity.id
_entity.type
_entity.pdbx_description
1 polymer ?
#
loop_
_entity_poly.entity_id
_entity_poly.type
_entity_poly.pdbx_seq_one_letter_code
_entity_poly.pdbx_strand_id
1 'polypeptide(L)'
;MFKDRLLIEELEEVKKLGFKSKEEFIAESIRTYLAARKDLRVALAVNLYKDEKISVGKAMEISGLNIEELKEELEKRGIKRITFDTEAASENVLGYLGR
;
A
#
# COMPACT_ATOMS: atom_id res chain seq x y z
N MET A 1 -25.28 -9.20 7.15
CA MET A 1 -25.16 -9.41 8.61
C MET A 1 -24.58 -10.78 8.99
N PHE A 2 -24.90 -11.89 8.31
CA PHE A 2 -24.27 -13.20 8.60
C PHE A 2 -22.80 -13.34 8.14
N LYS A 3 -22.44 -12.72 7.02
CA LYS A 3 -21.09 -12.80 6.44
C LYS A 3 -20.01 -12.15 7.32
N ASP A 4 -20.39 -11.06 8.01
CA ASP A 4 -19.48 -10.30 8.86
C ASP A 4 -19.16 -11.05 10.17
N ARG A 5 -20.10 -11.87 10.66
CA ARG A 5 -19.90 -12.69 11.88
C ARG A 5 -18.96 -13.87 11.63
N LEU A 6 -19.13 -14.56 10.50
CA LEU A 6 -18.28 -15.69 10.15
C LEU A 6 -16.82 -15.28 9.95
N LEU A 7 -16.56 -14.13 9.30
CA LEU A 7 -15.20 -13.62 9.09
C LEU A 7 -14.47 -13.38 10.41
N ILE A 8 -15.17 -12.90 11.44
CA ILE A 8 -14.58 -12.66 12.75
C ILE A 8 -14.16 -13.99 13.39
N GLU A 9 -15.01 -15.01 13.30
CA GLU A 9 -14.72 -16.36 13.80
C GLU A 9 -13.54 -16.99 13.04
N GLU A 10 -13.52 -16.89 11.71
CA GLU A 10 -12.41 -17.35 10.87
C GLU A 10 -11.08 -16.68 11.29
N LEU A 11 -11.08 -15.37 11.51
CA LEU A 11 -9.90 -14.64 11.98
C LEU A 11 -9.46 -15.03 13.40
N GLU A 12 -10.36 -15.45 14.29
CA GLU A 12 -9.94 -15.98 15.60
C GLU A 12 -9.22 -17.34 15.46
N GLU A 13 -9.68 -18.18 14.53
CA GLU A 13 -9.12 -19.51 14.30
C GLU A 13 -7.74 -19.47 13.64
N VAL A 14 -7.40 -18.39 12.92
CA VAL A 14 -6.10 -18.17 12.26
C VAL A 14 -4.89 -18.38 13.18
N LYS A 15 -5.00 -18.05 14.47
CA LYS A 15 -3.91 -18.29 15.44
C LYS A 15 -3.52 -19.77 15.56
N LYS A 16 -4.49 -20.67 15.38
CA LYS A 16 -4.28 -22.12 15.42
C LYS A 16 -3.55 -22.64 14.17
N LEU A 17 -3.47 -21.83 13.11
CA LEU A 17 -2.82 -22.17 11.85
C LEU A 17 -1.33 -21.76 11.80
N GLY A 18 -0.77 -21.28 12.91
CA GLY A 18 0.65 -20.91 13.02
C GLY A 18 0.95 -19.42 12.81
N PHE A 19 -0.07 -18.58 12.63
CA PHE A 19 0.08 -17.12 12.64
C PHE A 19 0.09 -16.58 14.07
N LYS A 20 0.97 -15.62 14.35
CA LYS A 20 1.12 -14.94 15.64
C LYS A 20 -0.05 -14.02 15.94
N SER A 21 -0.66 -13.43 14.91
CA SER A 21 -1.82 -12.57 15.06
C SER A 21 -2.69 -12.51 13.79
N LYS A 22 -3.88 -11.91 13.93
CA LYS A 22 -4.79 -11.63 12.82
C LYS A 22 -4.15 -10.66 11.82
N GLU A 23 -3.46 -9.67 12.34
CA GLU A 23 -2.77 -8.64 11.56
C GLU A 23 -1.65 -9.25 10.72
N GLU A 24 -0.88 -10.20 11.28
CA GLU A 24 0.15 -10.93 10.52
C GLU A 24 -0.48 -11.71 9.37
N PHE A 25 -1.55 -12.45 9.64
CA PHE A 25 -2.28 -13.20 8.60
C PHE A 25 -2.85 -12.29 7.51
N ILE A 26 -3.47 -11.18 7.89
CA ILE A 26 -4.01 -10.21 6.93
C ILE A 26 -2.88 -9.61 6.10
N ALA A 27 -1.77 -9.20 6.72
CA ALA A 27 -0.63 -8.65 6.02
C ALA A 27 0.02 -9.66 5.06
N GLU A 28 0.14 -10.93 5.44
CA GLU A 28 0.65 -11.99 4.58
C GLU A 28 -0.33 -12.33 3.45
N SER A 29 -1.63 -12.34 3.73
CA SER A 29 -2.69 -12.58 2.74
C SER A 29 -2.73 -11.47 1.69
N ILE A 30 -2.67 -10.20 2.11
CA ILE A 30 -2.59 -9.05 1.21
C ILE A 30 -1.33 -9.17 0.33
N ARG A 31 -0.16 -9.44 0.92
CA ARG A 31 1.10 -9.60 0.17
C ARG A 31 1.01 -10.74 -0.85
N THR A 32 0.51 -11.89 -0.43
CA THR A 32 0.36 -13.09 -1.27
C THR A 32 -0.61 -12.83 -2.43
N TYR A 33 -1.78 -12.25 -2.14
CA TYR A 33 -2.78 -11.96 -3.15
C TYR A 33 -2.29 -10.92 -4.17
N LEU A 34 -1.64 -9.84 -3.70
CA LEU A 34 -1.09 -8.80 -4.57
C LEU A 34 0.13 -9.28 -5.37
N ALA A 35 0.87 -10.29 -4.90
CA ALA A 35 1.91 -10.93 -5.69
C ALA A 35 1.32 -11.64 -6.93
N ALA A 36 0.15 -12.27 -6.78
CA ALA A 36 -0.58 -12.90 -7.88
C ALA A 36 -1.32 -11.89 -8.77
N ARG A 37 -1.84 -10.80 -8.19
CA ARG A 37 -2.61 -9.74 -8.88
C ARG A 37 -1.80 -8.46 -8.99
N LYS A 38 -0.80 -8.48 -9.88
CA LYS A 38 0.09 -7.34 -10.13
C LYS A 38 -0.66 -6.06 -10.52
N ASP A 39 -1.76 -6.18 -11.26
CA ASP A 39 -2.66 -5.08 -11.62
C ASP A 39 -3.22 -4.36 -10.38
N LEU A 40 -3.67 -5.14 -9.39
CA LEU A 40 -4.19 -4.60 -8.13
C LEU A 40 -3.07 -4.05 -7.25
N ARG A 41 -1.89 -4.67 -7.28
CA ARG A 41 -0.70 -4.21 -6.54
C ARG A 41 -0.27 -2.83 -6.99
N VAL A 42 -0.20 -2.61 -8.31
CA VAL A 42 0.08 -1.31 -8.92
C VAL A 42 -1.02 -0.30 -8.56
N ALA A 43 -2.30 -0.69 -8.70
CA ALA A 43 -3.42 0.20 -8.35
C ALA A 43 -3.40 0.63 -6.87
N LEU A 44 -3.07 -0.29 -5.95
CA LEU A 44 -2.94 0.02 -4.53
C LEU A 44 -1.82 1.05 -4.29
N ALA A 45 -0.63 0.80 -4.85
CA ALA A 45 0.50 1.72 -4.70
C ALA A 45 0.17 3.12 -5.21
N VAL A 46 -0.48 3.21 -6.38
CA VAL A 46 -0.90 4.48 -6.97
C VAL A 46 -1.93 5.20 -6.11
N ASN A 47 -2.94 4.49 -5.59
CA ASN A 47 -3.96 5.09 -4.74
C ASN A 47 -3.36 5.62 -3.42
N LEU A 48 -2.50 4.83 -2.77
CA LEU A 48 -1.83 5.25 -1.55
C LEU A 48 -0.92 6.46 -1.77
N TYR A 49 -0.24 6.55 -2.91
CA TYR A 49 0.57 7.71 -3.28
C TYR A 49 -0.29 8.94 -3.55
N LYS A 50 -1.35 8.78 -4.35
CA LYS A 50 -2.31 9.84 -4.69
C LYS A 50 -2.96 10.44 -3.45
N ASP A 51 -3.25 9.61 -2.45
CA ASP A 51 -3.85 10.02 -1.19
C ASP A 51 -2.80 10.51 -0.16
N GLU A 52 -1.55 10.74 -0.61
CA GLU A 52 -0.41 11.23 0.17
C GLU A 52 -0.09 10.37 1.42
N LYS A 53 -0.47 9.08 1.40
CA LYS A 53 -0.22 8.14 2.50
C LYS A 53 1.19 7.56 2.47
N ILE A 54 1.81 7.56 1.29
CA ILE A 54 3.16 7.03 1.07
C ILE A 54 3.95 7.93 0.14
N SER A 55 5.28 7.85 0.24
CA SER A 55 6.18 8.51 -0.72
C SER A 55 6.20 7.81 -2.08
N VAL A 56 6.71 8.50 -3.11
CA VAL A 56 6.94 7.88 -4.42
C VAL A 56 7.86 6.66 -4.35
N GLY A 57 8.93 6.71 -3.54
CA GLY A 57 9.84 5.59 -3.39
C GLY A 57 9.14 4.36 -2.81
N LYS A 58 8.23 4.57 -1.85
CA LYS A 58 7.42 3.49 -1.30
C LYS A 58 6.38 2.99 -2.32
N ALA A 59 5.85 3.86 -3.16
CA ALA A 59 4.97 3.46 -4.25
C ALA A 59 5.70 2.60 -5.30
N MET A 60 6.95 2.92 -5.63
CA MET A 60 7.81 2.10 -6.49
C MET A 60 8.09 0.72 -5.87
N GLU A 61 8.44 0.68 -4.59
CA GLU A 61 8.66 -0.57 -3.85
C GLU A 61 7.40 -1.45 -3.85
N ILE A 62 6.24 -0.88 -3.51
CA ILE A 62 4.98 -1.61 -3.47
C ILE A 62 4.55 -2.03 -4.87
N SER A 63 4.63 -1.17 -5.89
CA SER A 63 4.18 -1.51 -7.25
C SER A 63 5.13 -2.48 -7.97
N GLY A 64 6.41 -2.47 -7.60
CA GLY A 64 7.48 -3.14 -8.37
C GLY A 64 7.84 -2.41 -9.65
N LEU A 65 7.39 -1.16 -9.82
CA LEU A 65 7.67 -0.32 -10.98
C LEU A 65 8.88 0.56 -10.73
N ASN A 66 9.64 0.84 -11.78
CA ASN A 66 10.61 1.91 -11.78
C ASN A 66 9.93 3.29 -11.89
N ILE A 67 10.72 4.36 -11.81
CA ILE A 67 10.19 5.74 -11.79
C ILE A 67 9.50 6.14 -13.11
N GLU A 68 9.98 5.68 -14.27
CA GLU A 68 9.35 6.00 -15.56
C GLU A 68 8.04 5.22 -15.74
N GLU A 69 8.04 3.93 -15.41
CA GLU A 69 6.82 3.10 -15.43
C GLU A 69 5.74 3.65 -14.49
N LEU A 70 6.14 4.10 -13.30
CA LEU A 70 5.20 4.70 -12.35
C LEU A 70 4.62 6.02 -12.87
N LYS A 71 5.43 6.86 -13.53
CA LYS A 71 4.92 8.10 -14.16
C LYS A 71 3.91 7.80 -15.25
N GLU A 72 4.20 6.84 -16.11
CA GLU A 72 3.25 6.41 -17.15
C GLU A 72 1.94 5.91 -16.54
N GLU A 73 2.01 5.14 -15.46
CA GLU A 73 0.83 4.61 -14.79
C GLU A 73 -0.01 5.72 -14.14
N LEU A 74 0.65 6.72 -13.54
CA LEU A 74 -0.02 7.91 -12.99
C LEU A 74 -0.70 8.73 -14.09
N GLU A 75 -0.02 8.93 -15.22
CA GLU A 75 -0.56 9.64 -16.39
C GLU A 75 -1.77 8.91 -16.99
N LYS A 76 -1.67 7.59 -17.20
CA LYS A 76 -2.78 6.73 -17.67
C LYS A 76 -4.01 6.85 -16.77
N ARG A 77 -3.83 7.12 -15.48
CA ARG A 77 -4.90 7.26 -14.48
C ARG A 77 -5.36 8.71 -14.27
N GLY A 78 -4.85 9.66 -15.06
CA GLY A 78 -5.20 11.08 -14.95
C GLY A 78 -4.76 11.72 -13.63
N ILE A 79 -3.79 11.12 -12.94
CA ILE A 79 -3.23 11.65 -11.70
C ILE A 79 -2.17 12.65 -12.09
N LYS A 80 -2.49 13.94 -11.97
CA LYS A 80 -1.55 15.03 -12.29
C LYS A 80 -0.31 14.89 -11.43
N ARG A 81 0.85 14.92 -12.08
CA ARG A 81 2.17 14.91 -11.49
C ARG A 81 2.24 16.01 -10.42
N ILE A 82 2.27 15.64 -9.14
CA ILE A 82 2.86 16.53 -8.15
C ILE A 82 4.33 16.53 -8.55
N THR A 83 4.81 17.68 -9.04
CA THR A 83 6.15 17.82 -9.56
C THR A 83 7.13 17.29 -8.52
N PHE A 84 8.01 16.39 -8.96
CA PHE A 84 9.11 15.85 -8.16
C PHE A 84 10.20 16.92 -7.94
N ASP A 85 9.81 18.18 -7.75
CA ASP A 85 10.76 19.20 -7.36
C ASP A 85 11.17 18.93 -5.93
N THR A 86 12.46 18.65 -5.83
CA THR A 86 13.27 18.26 -4.69
C THR A 86 13.33 19.29 -3.55
N GLU A 87 12.33 20.15 -3.41
CA GLU A 87 12.23 21.12 -2.29
C GLU A 87 11.23 20.69 -1.22
N ALA A 88 10.26 19.82 -1.53
CA ALA A 88 9.28 19.35 -0.53
C ALA A 88 9.78 18.17 0.34
N ALA A 89 11.01 17.69 0.12
CA ALA A 89 11.63 16.63 0.93
C ALA A 89 12.29 17.16 2.22
N SER A 90 12.48 18.48 2.38
CA SER A 90 13.09 19.05 3.60
C SER A 90 12.09 19.49 4.67
N GLU A 91 10.81 19.68 4.37
CA GLU A 91 9.86 20.23 5.37
C GLU A 91 9.03 19.21 6.15
N ASN A 92 8.94 17.94 5.74
CA ASN A 92 8.10 16.95 6.45
C ASN A 92 8.85 15.89 7.27
N VAL A 93 10.17 15.97 7.39
CA VAL A 93 10.93 15.09 8.31
C VAL A 93 10.87 15.59 9.76
N LEU A 94 10.60 16.88 9.99
CA LEU A 94 10.50 17.46 11.34
C LEU A 94 9.13 17.22 12.02
N GLY A 95 8.09 16.85 11.28
CA GLY A 95 6.75 16.58 11.82
C GLY A 95 6.59 15.21 12.50
N TYR A 96 7.50 14.26 12.25
CA TYR A 96 7.42 12.89 12.79
C TYR A 96 8.35 12.62 13.98
N LEU A 97 9.21 13.58 14.36
CA LEU A 97 10.09 13.48 15.53
C LEU A 97 9.79 14.56 16.59
N GLY A 98 8.52 14.95 16.71
CA GLY A 98 8.12 15.96 17.69
C GLY A 98 6.64 15.96 18.03
N ARG A 99 6.20 14.96 18.81
CA ARG A 99 5.32 15.10 19.99
C ARG A 99 5.05 13.76 20.64
#